data_AF-D3XAD4-F1
#
_entry.id   AF-D3XAD4-F1
#
_cell.length_a   1.000
_cell.length_b   1.000
_cell.length_c   1.000
_cell.angle_alpha   90.00
_cell.angle_beta   90.00
_cell.angle_gamma   90.00
#
_symmetry.space_group_name_H-M   'P 1'
#
loop_
_entity.id
_entity.type
_entity.pdbx_description
1 polymer ?
#
loop_
_entity_poly.entity_id
_entity_poly.type
_entity_poly.pdbx_seq_one_letter_code
_entity_poly.pdbx_strand_id
1 'polypeptide(L)' 'DAQHVEEAEKLGLDYMDVEGLKKMNKNKKLVKKLAKKYHAFLASEAIIKQIPRLLGPGLNKAGKFPTLVS' A
#
# COMPACT_ATOMS: atom_id res chain seq x y z
N ASP A 1 -10.27 2.46 4.45
CA ASP A 1 -10.95 2.76 5.73
C ASP A 1 -11.05 1.53 6.60
N ALA A 2 -11.39 1.70 7.87
CA ALA A 2 -11.44 0.63 8.87
C ALA A 2 -12.24 -0.60 8.41
N GLN A 3 -13.28 -0.42 7.59
CA GLN A 3 -14.04 -1.52 6.98
C GLN A 3 -13.18 -2.40 6.06
N HIS A 4 -12.36 -1.82 5.19
CA HIS A 4 -11.47 -2.59 4.31
C HIS A 4 -10.32 -3.26 5.08
N VAL A 5 -9.95 -2.70 6.24
CA VAL A 5 -8.96 -3.31 7.14
C VAL A 5 -9.56 -4.53 7.82
N GLU A 6 -10.78 -4.43 8.35
CA GLU A 6 -11.52 -5.56 8.93
C GLU A 6 -11.84 -6.64 7.89
N GLU A 7 -12.17 -6.27 6.66
CA GLU A 7 -12.39 -7.23 5.57
C GLU A 7 -11.11 -7.96 5.19
N ALA A 8 -9.99 -7.23 5.07
CA ALA A 8 -8.69 -7.86 4.82
C ALA A 8 -8.29 -8.81 5.96
N GLU A 9 -8.55 -8.42 7.21
CA GLU A 9 -8.31 -9.27 8.38
C GLU A 9 -9.18 -10.53 8.37
N LYS A 10 -10.48 -10.39 8.06
CA LYS A 10 -11.41 -11.52 7.90
C LYS A 10 -11.02 -12.46 6.76
N LEU A 11 -10.44 -11.93 5.69
CA LEU A 11 -9.94 -12.69 4.55
C LEU A 11 -8.53 -13.25 4.79
N GLY A 12 -7.88 -12.93 5.92
CA GLY A 12 -6.50 -13.33 6.21
C GLY A 12 -5.47 -12.72 5.27
N LEU A 13 -5.77 -11.57 4.66
CA LEU A 13 -4.88 -10.86 3.76
C LEU A 13 -3.96 -9.92 4.53
N ASP A 14 -2.68 -9.87 4.13
CA ASP A 14 -1.74 -8.88 4.64
C ASP A 14 -2.24 -7.47 4.29
N TYR A 15 -2.56 -6.67 5.30
CA TYR A 15 -2.96 -5.28 5.16
C TYR A 15 -1.95 -4.34 5.80
N MET A 16 -2.03 -3.07 5.44
CA MET A 16 -1.23 -2.02 6.06
C MET A 16 -2.04 -0.74 6.12
N ASP A 17 -1.98 -0.10 7.29
CA ASP A 17 -2.71 1.13 7.59
C ASP A 17 -1.98 2.38 7.05
N VAL A 18 -2.66 3.52 7.11
CA VAL A 18 -2.11 4.80 6.61
C VAL A 18 -0.90 5.25 7.44
N GLU A 19 -0.86 4.98 8.74
CA GLU A 19 0.29 5.34 9.57
C GLU A 19 1.50 4.44 9.29
N GLY A 20 1.27 3.13 9.10
CA GLY A 20 2.27 2.18 8.63
C GLY A 20 2.88 2.58 7.28
N LEU A 21 2.04 2.96 6.31
CA LEU A 21 2.48 3.48 5.00
C LEU A 21 3.34 4.74 5.12
N LYS A 22 2.96 5.69 6.00
CA LYS A 22 3.75 6.91 6.28
C LYS A 22 5.10 6.61 6.91
N LYS A 23 5.15 5.69 7.89
CA LYS A 23 6.40 5.24 8.53
C LYS A 23 7.31 4.53 7.52
N MET A 24 6.75 3.73 6.62
CA MET A 24 7.51 3.02 5.57
C MET A 24 8.14 3.96 4.54
N ASN A 25 7.47 5.05 4.14
CA ASN A 25 8.03 6.00 3.15
C ASN A 25 9.39 6.59 3.59
N LYS A 26 9.61 6.76 4.91
CA LYS A 26 10.89 7.25 5.42
C LYS A 26 12.07 6.34 5.04
N ASN A 27 11.81 5.07 4.71
CA ASN A 27 12.85 4.06 4.51
C ASN A 27 12.77 3.39 3.12
N LYS A 28 13.48 3.97 2.14
CA LYS A 28 13.49 3.51 0.73
C LYS A 28 13.86 2.02 0.55
N LYS A 29 14.67 1.44 1.43
CA LYS A 29 15.04 0.01 1.39
C LYS A 29 13.84 -0.90 1.67
N LEU A 30 13.01 -0.54 2.65
CA LEU A 30 11.82 -1.31 3.02
C LEU A 30 10.75 -1.24 1.94
N VAL A 31 10.56 -0.06 1.33
CA VAL A 31 9.63 0.12 0.20
C VAL A 31 10.03 -0.76 -0.99
N LYS A 32 11.33 -0.84 -1.32
CA LYS A 32 11.82 -1.75 -2.37
C LYS A 32 11.63 -3.23 -2.00
N LYS A 33 11.78 -3.60 -0.72
CA LYS A 33 11.57 -4.99 -0.27
C LYS A 33 10.09 -5.37 -0.37
N LEU A 34 9.18 -4.48 0.01
CA LEU A 34 7.74 -4.66 -0.10
C LEU A 34 7.30 -4.82 -1.57
N ALA A 35 7.79 -3.94 -2.44
CA ALA A 35 7.52 -4.04 -3.88
C ALA A 35 8.07 -5.35 -4.50
N LYS A 36 9.09 -5.97 -3.91
CA LYS A 36 9.54 -7.31 -4.33
C LYS A 36 8.70 -8.43 -3.71
N LYS A 37 8.21 -8.26 -2.48
CA LYS A 37 7.42 -9.27 -1.74
C LYS A 37 6.03 -9.49 -2.35
N TYR A 38 5.36 -8.44 -2.80
CA TYR A 38 3.99 -8.52 -3.32
C TYR A 38 3.93 -8.22 -4.81
N HIS A 39 3.04 -8.89 -5.53
CA HIS A 39 2.85 -8.72 -6.97
C HIS A 39 1.98 -7.51 -7.31
N ALA A 40 0.87 -7.36 -6.58
CA ALA A 40 -0.07 -6.27 -6.72
C ALA A 40 -0.36 -5.64 -5.35
N PHE A 41 -0.84 -4.41 -5.37
CA PHE A 41 -1.30 -3.68 -4.20
C PHE A 41 -2.73 -3.22 -4.45
N LEU A 42 -3.55 -3.25 -3.41
CA LEU A 42 -4.94 -2.85 -3.45
C LEU A 42 -5.14 -1.68 -2.50
N ALA A 43 -5.90 -0.68 -2.92
CA ALA A 43 -6.15 0.51 -2.10
C ALA A 43 -7.59 0.99 -2.25
N SER A 44 -8.19 1.37 -1.13
CA SER A 44 -9.50 2.04 -1.09
C SER A 44 -9.43 3.43 -1.73
N GLU A 45 -10.56 3.93 -2.21
CA GLU A 45 -10.66 5.24 -2.87
C GLU A 45 -10.18 6.41 -1.99
N ALA A 46 -10.43 6.37 -0.68
CA ALA A 46 -9.97 7.42 0.25
C ALA A 46 -8.43 7.49 0.35
N ILE A 47 -7.74 6.36 0.16
CA ILE A 47 -6.30 6.22 0.37
C ILE A 47 -5.54 6.28 -0.97
N ILE A 48 -6.14 5.82 -2.07
CA ILE A 48 -5.49 5.75 -3.39
C ILE A 48 -4.93 7.11 -3.85
N LYS A 49 -5.60 8.21 -3.49
CA LYS A 49 -5.16 9.58 -3.80
C LYS A 49 -3.89 10.00 -3.03
N GLN A 50 -3.64 9.40 -1.87
CA GLN A 50 -2.48 9.68 -1.03
C GLN A 50 -1.26 8.82 -1.39
N ILE A 51 -1.49 7.64 -1.96
CA ILE A 51 -0.43 6.68 -2.34
C ILE A 51 0.62 7.26 -3.31
N PRO A 52 0.26 7.99 -4.38
CA PRO A 52 1.25 8.61 -5.26
C PRO A 52 2.23 9.52 -4.49
N ARG A 53 1.74 10.30 -3.53
CA ARG A 53 2.57 11.19 -2.71
C ARG A 53 3.41 10.41 -1.69
N LEU A 54 2.85 9.36 -1.09
CA LEU A 54 3.49 8.61 -0.01
C LEU A 54 4.46 7.54 -0.51
N LEU A 55 4.19 6.89 -1.62
CA LEU A 55 4.99 5.74 -2.10
C LEU A 55 5.37 5.84 -3.57
N GLY A 56 4.98 6.91 -4.27
CA GLY A 56 5.26 7.11 -5.70
C GLY A 56 6.71 6.86 -6.09
N PRO A 57 7.73 7.47 -5.47
CA PRO A 57 9.12 7.26 -5.87
C PRO A 57 9.60 5.80 -5.74
N GLY A 58 9.04 5.03 -4.80
CA GLY A 58 9.42 3.64 -4.54
C GLY A 58 8.63 2.63 -5.37
N LEU A 59 7.31 2.79 -5.45
CA LEU A 59 6.41 1.88 -6.15
C LEU A 59 6.37 2.13 -7.67
N ASN A 60 6.48 3.39 -8.12
CA ASN A 60 6.48 3.71 -9.55
C ASN A 60 7.72 3.11 -10.25
N LYS A 61 8.88 3.17 -9.57
CA LYS A 61 10.11 2.54 -10.08
C LYS A 61 10.02 1.01 -10.15
N ALA A 62 9.15 0.40 -9.34
CA ALA A 62 8.90 -1.03 -9.36
C ALA A 62 7.76 -1.44 -10.32
N GLY A 63 7.06 -0.48 -10.94
CA GLY A 63 5.91 -0.74 -11.81
C GLY A 63 4.69 -1.32 -11.09
N LYS A 64 4.62 -1.18 -9.75
CA LYS A 64 3.59 -1.82 -8.91
C LYS A 64 2.72 -0.78 -8.22
N PHE A 65 1.92 -0.09 -9.02
CA PHE A 65 0.98 0.90 -8.51
C PHE A 65 -0.30 0.22 -8.01
N PRO A 66 -0.91 0.69 -6.90
CA PRO A 66 -2.12 0.06 -6.41
C PRO A 66 -3.32 0.30 -7.31
N THR A 67 -4.16 -0.71 -7.44
CA THR A 67 -5.47 -0.60 -8.10
C THR A 67 -6.54 -0.27 -7.08
N LEU A 68 -7.56 0.44 -7.54
CA LEU A 68 -8.73 0.77 -6.74
C LEU A 68 -9.49 -0.51 -6.37
N VAL A 69 -9.83 -0.65 -5.09
CA VAL A 69 -10.89 -1.57 -4.66
C VAL A 69 -12.17 -0.74 -4.58
N SER A 70 -13.15 -1.13 -5.38
CA SER A 70 -14.50 -0.55 -5.40
C SER A 70 -15.39 -1.20 -4.36
#